data_AF-A0A0M2JWJ9-F1
#
_entry.id   AF-A0A0M2JWJ9-F1
#
_cell.length_a   1.000
_cell.length_b   1.000
_cell.length_c   1.000
_cell.angle_alpha   90.00
_cell.angle_beta   90.00
_cell.angle_gamma   90.00
#
_symmetry.space_group_name_H-M   'P 1'
#
loop_
_entity.id
_entity.type
_entity.pdbx_description
1 polymer ?
#
loop_
_entity_poly.entity_id
_entity_poly.type
_entity_poly.pdbx_seq_one_letter_code
_entity_poly.pdbx_strand_id
1 'polypeptide(L)'
;MLGIKNVDELVRPIQGRAYIELQSGIVLARRALGHLRSAHETSLFISGTSAPTMAADALHRLVWNAAADLWGDGHYSSAVQRAATFLNAHVQDLTGRRDVSDNNLMAQVFSPSPPEIGKPRLRWPGEDTDLTVKAMRTGILQFAQGCFAAIRNPATHGTVELDPQEALEQLAILSTLARWIEQCELVRFDGE
;
A
#
# COMPACT_ATOMS: atom_id res chain seq x y z
N MET A 1 -26.36 -8.27 13.82
CA MET A 1 -27.45 -9.24 14.10
C MET A 1 -26.89 -10.31 15.04
N LEU A 2 -27.52 -10.58 16.20
CA LEU A 2 -26.96 -11.44 17.27
C LEU A 2 -27.08 -12.97 17.01
N GLY A 3 -27.48 -13.38 15.81
CA GLY A 3 -27.38 -14.76 15.34
C GLY A 3 -28.50 -15.73 15.76
N ILE A 4 -29.55 -15.28 16.46
CA ILE A 4 -30.67 -16.14 16.88
C ILE A 4 -31.92 -15.83 16.05
N LYS A 5 -32.54 -16.90 15.53
CA LYS A 5 -33.68 -16.82 14.62
C LYS A 5 -35.02 -17.16 15.29
N ASN A 6 -34.99 -17.81 16.46
CA ASN A 6 -36.19 -18.19 17.22
C ASN A 6 -36.03 -17.87 18.72
N VAL A 7 -37.06 -17.27 19.32
CA VAL A 7 -37.11 -16.89 20.74
C VAL A 7 -37.22 -18.13 21.65
N ASP A 8 -37.79 -19.24 21.14
CA ASP A 8 -37.93 -20.49 21.90
C ASP A 8 -36.57 -21.11 22.29
N GLU A 9 -35.50 -20.77 21.56
CA GLU A 9 -34.12 -21.20 21.87
C GLU A 9 -33.55 -20.50 23.12
N LEU A 10 -34.17 -19.39 23.55
CA LEU A 10 -33.73 -18.61 24.71
C LEU A 10 -34.42 -19.05 26.01
N VAL A 11 -35.56 -19.71 25.89
CA VAL A 11 -36.47 -20.06 26.98
C VAL A 11 -36.97 -21.48 26.74
N ARG A 12 -36.23 -22.48 27.23
CA ARG A 12 -36.51 -23.88 26.92
C ARG A 12 -37.17 -24.61 28.10
N PRO A 13 -38.39 -25.15 27.97
CA PRO A 13 -39.00 -25.96 29.03
C PRO A 13 -38.23 -27.27 29.23
N ILE A 14 -38.01 -27.66 30.49
CA ILE A 14 -37.35 -28.92 30.84
C ILE A 14 -38.39 -30.04 30.86
N GLN A 15 -38.24 -31.05 29.99
CA GLN A 15 -39.23 -32.12 29.86
C GLN A 15 -39.48 -32.84 31.20
N GLY A 16 -40.78 -33.02 31.52
CA GLY A 16 -41.22 -33.74 32.72
C GLY A 16 -41.16 -32.91 34.02
N ARG A 17 -40.88 -31.61 33.97
CA ARG A 17 -40.88 -30.72 35.15
C ARG A 17 -41.48 -29.35 34.83
N ALA A 18 -42.05 -28.68 35.84
CA ALA A 18 -42.55 -27.31 35.74
C ALA A 18 -41.44 -26.24 35.81
N TYR A 19 -40.27 -26.51 35.22
CA TYR A 19 -39.12 -25.61 35.23
C TYR A 19 -38.67 -25.26 33.80
N ILE A 20 -38.10 -24.06 33.66
CA ILE A 20 -37.66 -23.50 32.39
C ILE A 20 -36.15 -23.23 32.46
N GLU A 21 -35.42 -23.59 31.41
CA GLU A 21 -34.01 -23.25 31.22
C GLU A 21 -33.90 -21.86 30.57
N LEU A 22 -33.12 -20.97 31.21
CA LEU A 22 -32.92 -19.58 30.78
C LEU A 22 -31.45 -19.26 30.48
N GLN A 23 -30.53 -20.22 30.59
CA GLN A 23 -29.09 -19.96 30.48
C GLN A 23 -28.73 -19.39 29.11
N SER A 24 -29.32 -19.95 28.04
CA SER A 24 -29.14 -19.47 26.67
C SER A 24 -29.60 -18.00 26.50
N GLY A 25 -30.76 -17.66 27.07
CA GLY A 25 -31.27 -16.28 27.09
C GLY A 25 -30.38 -15.31 27.89
N ILE A 26 -29.91 -15.74 29.07
CA ILE A 26 -29.01 -14.94 29.92
C ILE A 26 -27.68 -14.67 29.22
N VAL A 27 -27.10 -15.68 28.57
CA VAL A 27 -25.84 -15.55 27.82
C VAL A 27 -26.02 -14.59 26.64
N LEU A 28 -27.13 -14.69 25.89
CA LEU A 28 -27.42 -13.76 24.80
C LEU A 28 -27.57 -12.32 25.31
N ALA A 29 -28.33 -12.10 26.39
CA ALA A 29 -28.54 -10.78 26.97
C ALA A 29 -27.22 -10.14 27.42
N ARG A 30 -26.33 -10.93 28.04
CA ARG A 30 -24.98 -10.48 28.41
C ARG A 30 -24.14 -10.11 27.19
N ARG A 31 -24.18 -10.93 26.12
CA ARG A 31 -23.49 -10.63 24.86
C ARG A 31 -24.03 -9.37 24.20
N ALA A 32 -25.35 -9.19 24.18
CA ALA A 32 -26.00 -7.99 23.63
C ALA A 32 -25.61 -6.73 24.40
N LEU A 33 -25.59 -6.79 25.73
CA LEU A 33 -25.14 -5.68 26.58
C LEU A 33 -23.65 -5.37 26.37
N GLY A 34 -22.80 -6.39 26.21
CA GLY A 34 -21.39 -6.21 25.84
C GLY A 34 -21.25 -5.49 24.50
N HIS A 35 -22.00 -5.93 23.48
CA HIS A 35 -22.03 -5.26 22.18
C HIS A 35 -22.51 -3.81 22.29
N LEU A 36 -23.57 -3.51 23.05
CA LEU A 36 -24.06 -2.15 23.21
C LEU A 36 -23.07 -1.24 23.95
N ARG A 37 -22.39 -1.76 24.97
CA ARG A 37 -21.35 -1.02 25.71
C ARG A 37 -20.15 -0.68 24.82
N SER A 38 -19.70 -1.65 24.02
CA SER A 38 -18.54 -1.47 23.15
C SER A 38 -18.89 -0.90 21.77
N ALA A 39 -20.18 -0.80 21.40
CA ALA A 39 -20.60 -0.31 20.09
C ALA A 39 -20.21 1.16 19.90
N HIS A 40 -20.29 1.97 20.95
CA HIS A 40 -19.88 3.38 20.87
C HIS A 40 -18.37 3.52 20.70
N GLU A 41 -17.56 2.82 21.50
CA GLU A 41 -16.08 2.81 21.34
C GLU A 41 -15.65 2.20 20.00
N THR A 42 -16.26 1.09 19.57
CA THR A 42 -16.02 0.50 18.25
C THR A 42 -16.39 1.50 17.15
N SER A 43 -17.52 2.19 17.30
CA SER A 43 -17.94 3.22 16.35
C SER A 43 -17.03 4.44 16.33
N LEU A 44 -16.34 4.76 17.42
CA LEU A 44 -15.44 5.91 17.50
C LEU A 44 -14.02 5.57 17.05
N PHE A 45 -13.50 4.41 17.46
CA PHE A 45 -12.09 4.04 17.29
C PHE A 45 -11.85 3.04 16.16
N ILE A 46 -12.88 2.31 15.72
CA ILE A 46 -12.76 1.27 14.68
C ILE A 46 -13.55 1.68 13.42
N SER A 47 -14.73 2.29 13.56
CA SER A 47 -15.54 2.79 12.44
C SER A 47 -15.85 4.29 12.52
N GLY A 48 -15.01 5.08 13.19
CA GLY A 48 -15.16 6.55 13.34
C GLY A 48 -15.11 7.32 12.01
N THR A 49 -14.84 6.60 10.92
CA THR A 49 -14.93 7.08 9.55
C THR A 49 -15.59 5.99 8.69
N SER A 50 -16.47 6.40 7.77
CA SER A 50 -16.95 5.52 6.69
C SER A 50 -15.93 5.36 5.55
N ALA A 51 -14.75 5.98 5.69
CA ALA A 51 -13.69 5.91 4.69
C ALA A 51 -13.09 4.50 4.64
N PRO A 52 -12.65 4.05 3.45
CA PRO A 52 -11.91 2.81 3.32
C PRO A 52 -10.57 2.90 4.08
N THR A 53 -10.17 1.79 4.69
CA THR A 53 -8.83 1.61 5.28
C THR A 53 -7.91 0.90 4.28
N MET A 54 -6.63 1.28 4.26
CA MET A 54 -5.60 0.56 3.52
C MET A 54 -4.62 -0.06 4.50
N ALA A 55 -4.51 -1.39 4.49
CA ALA A 55 -3.52 -2.09 5.29
C ALA A 55 -2.13 -1.92 4.65
N ALA A 56 -1.10 -1.68 5.46
CA ALA A 56 0.25 -1.40 4.96
C ALA A 56 0.86 -2.60 4.21
N ASP A 57 0.49 -3.82 4.60
CA ASP A 57 0.86 -5.07 3.92
C ASP A 57 0.15 -5.30 2.58
N ALA A 58 -0.88 -4.50 2.26
CA ALA A 58 -1.51 -4.45 0.93
C ALA A 58 -0.78 -3.50 -0.05
N LEU A 59 0.24 -2.77 0.41
CA LEU A 59 1.14 -2.04 -0.47
C LEU A 59 1.93 -3.00 -1.36
N HIS A 60 2.53 -2.46 -2.42
CA HIS A 60 3.37 -3.22 -3.33
C HIS A 60 4.48 -3.94 -2.55
N ARG A 61 4.64 -5.25 -2.79
CA ARG A 61 5.56 -6.10 -2.02
C ARG A 61 6.99 -5.57 -1.96
N LEU A 62 7.52 -5.05 -3.08
CA LEU A 62 8.85 -4.42 -3.11
C LEU A 62 9.01 -3.30 -2.07
N VAL A 63 7.96 -2.51 -1.89
CA VAL A 63 7.94 -1.34 -1.00
C VAL A 63 7.73 -1.79 0.43
N TRP A 64 6.66 -2.56 0.69
CA TRP A 64 6.35 -2.97 2.07
C TRP A 64 7.43 -3.88 2.67
N ASN A 65 7.93 -4.87 1.91
CA ASN A 65 8.96 -5.78 2.44
C ASN A 65 10.26 -5.04 2.79
N ALA A 66 10.56 -3.93 2.11
CA ALA A 66 11.73 -3.11 2.43
C ALA A 66 11.49 -2.24 3.68
N ALA A 67 10.24 -1.84 3.94
CA ALA A 67 9.87 -0.95 5.03
C ALA A 67 9.51 -1.66 6.35
N ALA A 68 8.96 -2.87 6.28
CA ALA A 68 8.23 -3.52 7.38
C ALA A 68 9.01 -3.62 8.70
N ASP A 69 10.28 -4.02 8.67
CA ASP A 69 11.09 -4.16 9.89
C ASP A 69 11.24 -2.81 10.60
N LEU A 70 11.69 -1.79 9.84
CA LEU A 70 11.92 -0.43 10.36
C LEU A 70 10.62 0.21 10.82
N TRP A 71 9.52 -0.05 10.12
CA TRP A 71 8.21 0.41 10.51
C TRP A 71 7.79 -0.18 11.87
N GLY A 72 7.99 -1.48 12.08
CA GLY A 72 7.68 -2.16 13.34
C GLY A 72 8.46 -1.60 14.53
N ASP A 73 9.68 -1.13 14.29
CA ASP A 73 10.56 -0.51 15.28
C ASP A 73 10.28 0.99 15.49
N GLY A 74 9.36 1.60 14.74
CA GLY A 74 9.00 3.01 14.84
C GLY A 74 9.94 3.97 14.09
N HIS A 75 10.75 3.46 13.17
CA HIS A 75 11.68 4.23 12.32
C HIS A 75 11.06 4.51 10.94
N TYR A 76 10.01 5.32 10.92
CA TYR A 76 9.19 5.63 9.74
C TYR A 76 9.96 6.34 8.62
N SER A 77 10.77 7.34 8.93
CA SER A 77 11.64 8.04 7.97
C SER A 77 12.59 7.05 7.30
N SER A 78 13.25 6.20 8.10
CA SER A 78 14.15 5.18 7.60
C SER A 78 13.42 4.10 6.79
N ALA A 79 12.19 3.74 7.18
CA ALA A 79 11.35 2.80 6.44
C ALA A 79 11.04 3.33 5.03
N VAL A 80 10.65 4.59 4.90
CA VAL A 80 10.42 5.26 3.60
C VAL A 80 11.72 5.33 2.79
N GLN A 81 12.82 5.73 3.41
CA GLN A 81 14.13 5.81 2.75
C GLN A 81 14.56 4.45 2.19
N ARG A 82 14.42 3.38 2.98
CA ARG A 82 14.77 2.01 2.59
C ARG A 82 13.88 1.53 1.44
N ALA A 83 12.58 1.80 1.50
CA ALA A 83 11.67 1.47 0.40
C ALA A 83 12.03 2.20 -0.90
N ALA A 84 12.33 3.49 -0.86
CA ALA A 84 12.76 4.25 -2.04
C ALA A 84 14.10 3.73 -2.61
N THR A 85 15.03 3.33 -1.73
CA THR A 85 16.31 2.74 -2.12
C THR A 85 16.11 1.39 -2.84
N PHE A 86 15.23 0.54 -2.33
CA PHE A 86 14.88 -0.73 -2.97
C PHE A 86 14.17 -0.52 -4.31
N LEU A 87 13.31 0.51 -4.43
CA LEU A 87 12.68 0.85 -5.69
C LEU A 87 13.69 1.32 -6.74
N ASN A 88 14.69 2.13 -6.35
CA ASN A 88 15.79 2.49 -7.23
C ASN A 88 16.56 1.25 -7.70
N ALA A 89 16.99 0.40 -6.76
CA ALA A 89 17.73 -0.82 -7.07
C ALA A 89 16.94 -1.74 -8.02
N HIS A 90 15.62 -1.86 -7.83
CA HIS A 90 14.77 -2.62 -8.71
C HIS A 90 14.79 -2.10 -10.16
N VAL A 91 14.71 -0.78 -10.36
CA VAL A 91 14.84 -0.18 -11.70
C VAL A 91 16.24 -0.42 -12.29
N GLN A 92 17.30 -0.33 -11.48
CA GLN A 92 18.66 -0.65 -11.93
C GLN A 92 18.77 -2.12 -12.36
N ASP A 93 18.16 -3.05 -11.63
CA ASP A 93 18.18 -4.47 -11.96
C ASP A 93 17.37 -4.78 -13.23
N LEU A 94 16.19 -4.16 -13.42
CA LEU A 94 15.39 -4.29 -14.64
C LEU A 94 16.14 -3.81 -15.89
N THR A 95 16.90 -2.71 -15.75
CA THR A 95 17.56 -2.04 -16.88
C THR A 95 19.03 -2.43 -17.06
N GLY A 96 19.64 -3.07 -16.06
CA GLY A 96 21.08 -3.29 -15.97
C GLY A 96 21.91 -2.01 -15.72
N ARG A 97 21.27 -0.88 -15.40
CA ARG A 97 21.91 0.44 -15.26
C ARG A 97 22.38 0.71 -13.83
N ARG A 98 23.56 0.20 -13.46
CA ARG A 98 24.17 0.47 -12.14
C ARG A 98 25.07 1.72 -12.11
N ASP A 99 25.29 2.34 -13.25
CA ASP A 99 26.10 3.55 -13.44
C ASP A 99 25.37 4.85 -13.04
N VAL A 100 24.05 4.80 -12.89
CA VAL A 100 23.21 5.96 -12.56
C VAL A 100 22.16 5.59 -11.52
N SER A 101 21.82 6.52 -10.62
CA SER A 101 20.82 6.33 -9.55
C SER A 101 19.84 7.50 -9.46
N ASP A 102 18.82 7.30 -8.63
CA ASP A 102 17.87 8.30 -8.16
C ASP A 102 17.18 9.05 -9.31
N ASN A 103 17.02 10.37 -9.17
CA ASN A 103 16.33 11.20 -10.16
C ASN A 103 16.95 11.05 -11.57
N ASN A 104 18.28 10.95 -11.68
CA ASN A 104 18.95 10.79 -12.97
C ASN A 104 18.64 9.43 -13.63
N LEU A 105 18.53 8.35 -12.84
CA LEU A 105 18.13 7.05 -13.35
C LEU A 105 16.71 7.11 -13.88
N MET A 106 15.77 7.67 -13.10
CA MET A 106 14.37 7.78 -13.52
C MET A 106 14.21 8.64 -14.77
N ALA A 107 14.94 9.77 -14.84
CA ALA A 107 14.95 10.65 -16.01
C ALA A 107 15.39 9.92 -17.29
N GLN A 108 16.43 9.09 -17.20
CA GLN A 108 16.97 8.39 -18.36
C GLN A 108 16.13 7.17 -18.76
N VAL A 109 15.67 6.39 -17.79
CA VAL A 109 14.96 5.13 -18.03
C VAL A 109 13.55 5.37 -18.59
N PHE A 110 12.85 6.42 -18.12
CA PHE A 110 11.52 6.78 -18.62
C PHE A 110 11.54 7.86 -19.71
N SER A 111 12.73 8.29 -20.16
CA SER A 111 12.88 9.32 -21.21
C SER A 111 12.09 8.95 -22.48
N PRO A 112 11.37 9.89 -23.13
CA PRO A 112 10.70 9.64 -24.40
C PRO A 112 11.67 9.37 -25.56
N SER A 113 12.95 9.72 -25.43
CA SER A 113 13.97 9.47 -26.46
C SER A 113 14.13 7.97 -26.75
N PRO A 114 14.48 7.59 -28.00
CA PRO A 114 14.81 6.21 -28.35
C PRO A 114 15.85 5.59 -27.40
N PRO A 115 15.84 4.26 -27.19
CA PRO A 115 16.90 3.58 -26.45
C PRO A 115 18.26 3.78 -27.15
N GLU A 116 19.34 3.79 -26.37
CA GLU A 116 20.71 3.85 -26.88
C GLU A 116 21.49 2.63 -26.39
N ILE A 117 22.66 2.36 -26.97
CA ILE A 117 23.56 1.30 -26.51
C ILE A 117 23.82 1.47 -25.01
N GLY A 118 23.53 0.41 -24.25
CA GLY A 118 23.70 0.42 -22.80
C GLY A 118 22.71 1.30 -22.04
N LYS A 119 21.75 1.96 -22.70
CA LYS A 119 20.70 2.78 -22.06
C LYS A 119 19.31 2.35 -22.56
N PRO A 120 18.77 1.22 -22.06
CA PRO A 120 17.41 0.81 -22.39
C PRO A 120 16.36 1.78 -21.80
N ARG A 121 15.11 1.60 -22.19
CA ARG A 121 13.95 2.36 -21.67
C ARG A 121 12.95 1.42 -21.03
N LEU A 122 12.26 1.90 -20.00
CA LEU A 122 11.03 1.28 -19.54
C LEU A 122 9.86 2.05 -20.15
N ARG A 123 8.97 1.36 -20.86
CA ARG A 123 7.84 1.94 -21.56
C ARG A 123 6.53 1.43 -21.02
N TRP A 124 5.62 2.33 -20.67
CA TRP A 124 4.22 1.96 -20.51
C TRP A 124 3.72 1.34 -21.83
N PRO A 125 3.06 0.17 -21.79
CA PRO A 125 2.68 -0.57 -22.98
C PRO A 125 1.62 0.18 -23.80
N GLY A 126 1.57 -0.14 -25.09
CA GLY A 126 0.61 0.42 -26.03
C GLY A 126 1.24 1.30 -27.11
N GLU A 127 0.39 1.75 -28.03
CA GLU A 127 0.79 2.42 -29.26
C GLU A 127 1.21 3.88 -29.06
N ASP A 128 2.22 4.30 -29.80
CA ASP A 128 2.73 5.68 -29.81
C ASP A 128 1.74 6.70 -30.36
N THR A 129 0.63 6.28 -30.97
CA THR A 129 -0.43 7.18 -31.46
C THR A 129 -1.52 7.42 -30.41
N ASP A 130 -1.62 6.58 -29.38
CA ASP A 130 -2.62 6.70 -28.32
C ASP A 130 -2.26 7.84 -27.36
N LEU A 131 -3.16 8.81 -27.23
CA LEU A 131 -2.98 9.97 -26.36
C LEU A 131 -2.90 9.58 -24.87
N THR A 132 -3.61 8.53 -24.47
CA THR A 132 -3.58 7.99 -23.10
C THR A 132 -2.22 7.37 -22.80
N VAL A 133 -1.67 6.60 -23.73
CA VAL A 133 -0.32 6.00 -23.60
C VAL A 133 0.75 7.10 -23.52
N LYS A 134 0.67 8.13 -24.37
CA LYS A 134 1.57 9.29 -24.30
C LYS A 134 1.50 10.00 -22.95
N ALA A 135 0.28 10.24 -22.45
CA ALA A 135 0.06 10.87 -21.17
C ALA A 135 0.62 10.03 -20.02
N MET A 136 0.41 8.70 -20.04
CA MET A 136 0.95 7.78 -19.05
C MET A 136 2.48 7.74 -19.06
N ARG A 137 3.12 7.66 -20.22
CA ARG A 137 4.59 7.67 -20.32
C ARG A 137 5.20 8.97 -19.79
N THR A 138 4.59 10.10 -20.13
CA THR A 138 5.01 11.41 -19.61
C THR A 138 4.77 11.53 -18.11
N GLY A 139 3.61 11.06 -17.64
CA GLY A 139 3.22 11.08 -16.24
C GLY A 139 4.13 10.22 -15.37
N ILE A 140 4.44 8.98 -15.77
CA ILE A 140 5.36 8.11 -15.04
C ILE A 140 6.75 8.73 -14.93
N LEU A 141 7.27 9.32 -16.02
CA LEU A 141 8.55 10.03 -15.98
C LEU A 141 8.54 11.13 -14.91
N GLN A 142 7.59 12.05 -14.98
CA GLN A 142 7.50 13.19 -14.05
C GLN A 142 7.26 12.73 -12.60
N PHE A 143 6.38 11.74 -12.42
CA PHE A 143 6.04 11.19 -11.12
C PHE A 143 7.24 10.49 -10.49
N ALA A 144 7.99 9.69 -11.27
CA ALA A 144 9.20 9.03 -10.79
C ALA A 144 10.27 10.03 -10.36
N GLN A 145 10.53 11.06 -11.17
CA GLN A 145 11.45 12.13 -10.79
C GLN A 145 11.00 12.86 -9.53
N GLY A 146 9.71 13.16 -9.43
CA GLY A 146 9.09 13.77 -8.25
C GLY A 146 9.26 12.92 -6.99
N CYS A 147 9.01 11.61 -7.06
CA CYS A 147 9.20 10.70 -5.93
C CYS A 147 10.64 10.73 -5.43
N PHE A 148 11.63 10.63 -6.31
CA PHE A 148 13.03 10.62 -5.89
C PHE A 148 13.53 11.99 -5.41
N ALA A 149 13.01 13.08 -5.97
CA ALA A 149 13.36 14.43 -5.56
C ALA A 149 12.72 14.83 -4.22
N ALA A 150 11.45 14.50 -4.00
CA ALA A 150 10.65 15.00 -2.89
C ALA A 150 10.47 14.00 -1.73
N ILE A 151 10.65 12.69 -1.96
CA ILE A 151 10.52 11.67 -0.90
C ILE A 151 11.90 11.13 -0.52
N ARG A 152 12.63 10.56 -1.47
CA ARG A 152 13.91 9.90 -1.17
C ARG A 152 14.96 10.86 -0.64
N ASN A 153 15.11 12.03 -1.26
CA ASN A 153 16.14 12.99 -0.86
C ASN A 153 15.89 13.56 0.54
N PRO A 154 14.67 14.04 0.90
CA PRO A 154 14.38 14.42 2.28
C PRO A 154 14.50 13.28 3.28
N ALA A 155 14.07 12.06 2.95
CA ALA A 155 14.23 10.91 3.85
C ALA A 155 15.70 10.52 4.08
N THR A 156 16.62 10.93 3.20
CA THR A 156 18.06 10.68 3.33
C THR A 156 18.80 11.79 4.09
N HIS A 157 18.31 13.03 4.02
CA HIS A 157 19.00 14.21 4.58
C HIS A 157 18.26 14.88 5.74
N GLY A 158 17.01 14.51 5.98
CA GLY A 158 16.20 14.99 7.08
C GLY A 158 16.67 14.43 8.42
N THR A 159 16.59 15.26 9.45
CA THR A 159 16.93 14.88 10.84
C THR A 159 15.68 14.71 11.72
N VAL A 160 14.50 14.98 11.17
CA VAL A 160 13.22 14.89 11.87
C VAL A 160 12.53 13.59 11.46
N GLU A 161 12.04 12.85 12.44
CA GLU A 161 11.28 11.64 12.21
C GLU A 161 9.90 11.99 11.65
N LEU A 162 9.47 11.29 10.59
CA LEU A 162 8.15 11.45 10.01
C LEU A 162 7.07 10.97 10.96
N ASP A 163 5.92 11.63 10.93
CA ASP A 163 4.71 11.08 11.54
C ASP A 163 4.30 9.79 10.80
N PRO A 164 3.77 8.76 11.51
CA PRO A 164 3.32 7.53 10.88
C PRO A 164 2.38 7.75 9.69
N GLN A 165 1.45 8.69 9.77
CA GLN A 165 0.49 8.94 8.69
C GLN A 165 1.21 9.44 7.43
N GLU A 166 2.09 10.42 7.57
CA GLU A 166 2.86 10.98 6.45
C GLU A 166 3.78 9.92 5.83
N ALA A 167 4.43 9.11 6.66
CA ALA A 167 5.27 8.02 6.17
C ALA A 167 4.46 6.97 5.39
N LEU A 168 3.25 6.62 5.85
CA LEU A 168 2.38 5.69 5.14
C LEU A 168 1.94 6.24 3.77
N GLU A 169 1.65 7.54 3.70
CA GLU A 169 1.32 8.23 2.44
C GLU A 169 2.49 8.19 1.46
N GLN A 170 3.72 8.46 1.93
CA GLN A 170 4.92 8.37 1.11
C GLN A 170 5.19 6.93 0.64
N LEU A 171 4.99 5.92 1.50
CA LEU A 171 5.05 4.51 1.08
C LEU A 171 3.98 4.17 0.04
N ALA A 172 2.77 4.72 0.15
CA ALA A 172 1.70 4.51 -0.83
C ALA A 172 2.03 5.13 -2.20
N ILE A 173 2.67 6.30 -2.21
CA ILE A 173 3.19 6.94 -3.42
C ILE A 173 4.23 6.05 -4.11
N LEU A 174 5.23 5.58 -3.37
CA LEU A 174 6.26 4.67 -3.88
C LEU A 174 5.65 3.35 -4.36
N SER A 175 4.65 2.84 -3.64
CA SER A 175 3.91 1.63 -4.02
C SER A 175 3.15 1.80 -5.32
N THR A 176 2.62 2.99 -5.60
CA THR A 176 1.91 3.27 -6.85
C THR A 176 2.88 3.29 -8.02
N LEU A 177 4.04 3.94 -7.85
CA LEU A 177 5.10 3.91 -8.86
C LEU A 177 5.58 2.48 -9.15
N ALA A 178 5.82 1.68 -8.10
CA ALA A 178 6.24 0.28 -8.27
C ALA A 178 5.24 -0.53 -9.11
N ARG A 179 3.93 -0.40 -8.86
CA ARG A 179 2.88 -1.07 -9.67
C ARG A 179 2.88 -0.63 -11.13
N TRP A 180 3.21 0.63 -11.41
CA TRP A 180 3.31 1.10 -12.80
C TRP A 180 4.57 0.59 -13.47
N ILE A 181 5.68 0.49 -12.74
CA ILE A 181 6.94 -0.04 -13.25
C ILE A 181 6.82 -1.51 -13.63
N GLU A 182 6.11 -2.33 -12.84
CA GLU A 182 5.85 -3.74 -13.16
C GLU A 182 5.07 -3.93 -14.47
N GLN A 183 4.29 -2.93 -14.87
CA GLN A 183 3.53 -2.95 -16.12
C GLN A 183 4.36 -2.44 -17.32
N CYS A 184 5.51 -1.83 -17.09
CA CYS A 184 6.34 -1.31 -18.17
C CYS A 184 7.13 -2.42 -18.88
N GLU A 185 7.30 -2.25 -20.18
CA GLU A 185 8.11 -3.10 -21.04
C GLU A 185 9.53 -2.55 -21.15
N LEU A 186 10.51 -3.45 -21.10
CA LEU A 186 11.92 -3.10 -21.31
C LEU A 186 12.22 -3.04 -22.81
N VAL A 187 12.48 -1.84 -23.31
CA VAL A 187 12.86 -1.60 -24.71
C VAL A 187 14.37 -1.36 -24.78
N ARG A 188 15.07 -2.20 -25.56
CA ARG A 188 16.51 -2.14 -25.76
C ARG A 188 16.84 -1.48 -27.09
N PHE A 189 18.09 -1.07 -27.25
CA PHE A 189 18.58 -0.60 -28.54
C PHE A 189 18.72 -1.80 -29.47
N ASP A 190 17.90 -1.82 -30.52
CA ASP A 190 18.03 -2.76 -31.62
C ASP A 190 18.96 -2.10 -32.65
N GLY A 191 20.25 -2.42 -32.56
CA GLY A 191 21.22 -1.99 -33.55
C GLY A 191 21.17 -2.90 -34.77
N GLU A 192 20.92 -2.32 -35.94
CA GLU A 192 21.62 -2.74 -37.16
C GLU A 192 23.05 -2.19 -37.14
#